data_AF-J9W059-F1
#
_entry.id   AF-J9W059-F1
#
_cell.length_a   1.000
_cell.length_b   1.000
_cell.length_c   1.000
_cell.angle_alpha   90.00
_cell.angle_beta   90.00
_cell.angle_gamma   90.00
#
_symmetry.space_group_name_H-M   'P 1'
#
loop_
_entity.id
_entity.type
_entity.pdbx_description
1 polymer ?
#
loop_
_entity_poly.entity_id
_entity_poly.type
_entity_poly.pdbx_seq_one_letter_code
_entity_poly.pdbx_strand_id
1 'polypeptide(L)'
;MFKKSILLAVTALGLGGFVSVTQSPVSSAASMPGSLSYHKANFNAKIGTNYKSFKLTNHAPNSSYKNIKTTSWKKSGLKAGTKVHVDLYANQGLQFNWYRITKYSTKKATKHTKVQKYWIYGQALVLPKSITNQLALSY
;
A
#
# COMPACT_ATOMS: atom_id res chain seq x y z
N MET A 1 62.00 -24.95 -32.65
CA MET A 1 61.20 -23.91 -33.36
C MET A 1 59.73 -24.26 -33.21
N PHE A 2 58.97 -23.43 -32.48
CA PHE A 2 57.54 -23.65 -32.23
C PHE A 2 56.72 -23.27 -33.45
N LYS A 3 55.83 -24.16 -33.90
CA LYS A 3 54.63 -23.79 -34.65
C LYS A 3 53.45 -24.57 -34.07
N LYS A 4 52.63 -23.88 -33.29
CA LYS A 4 51.30 -24.31 -32.87
C LYS A 4 50.30 -23.73 -33.87
N SER A 5 49.40 -24.56 -34.40
CA SER A 5 48.05 -24.19 -34.82
C SER A 5 47.20 -25.47 -34.90
N ILE A 6 46.25 -25.61 -33.96
CA ILE A 6 44.79 -25.50 -34.15
C ILE A 6 44.16 -26.85 -34.49
N LEU A 7 43.40 -27.40 -33.54
CA LEU A 7 42.11 -28.01 -33.87
C LEU A 7 41.12 -27.69 -32.74
N LEU A 8 40.00 -27.07 -33.16
CA LEU A 8 38.88 -26.65 -32.33
C LEU A 8 38.15 -27.86 -31.73
N ALA A 9 37.77 -27.75 -30.45
CA ALA A 9 36.66 -28.50 -29.88
C ALA A 9 35.84 -27.53 -29.02
N VAL A 10 34.72 -27.06 -29.56
CA VAL A 10 33.65 -26.43 -28.76
C VAL A 10 32.44 -27.33 -28.88
N THR A 11 32.21 -28.11 -27.85
CA THR A 11 30.99 -28.89 -27.62
C THR A 11 29.79 -27.96 -27.55
N ALA A 12 28.87 -28.11 -28.51
CA ALA A 12 27.57 -27.47 -28.50
C ALA A 12 26.70 -28.12 -27.40
N LEU A 13 26.60 -27.47 -26.25
CA LEU A 13 25.54 -27.73 -25.28
C LEU A 13 24.30 -26.98 -25.75
N GLY A 14 23.31 -27.73 -26.22
CA GLY A 14 22.01 -27.19 -26.63
C GLY A 14 21.35 -26.45 -25.46
N LEU A 15 21.13 -25.15 -25.64
CA LEU A 15 20.27 -24.36 -24.78
C LEU A 15 18.80 -24.74 -25.04
N GLY A 16 18.25 -25.60 -24.19
CA GLY A 16 16.80 -25.66 -23.95
C GLY A 16 16.38 -24.41 -23.18
N GLY A 17 16.04 -23.36 -23.91
CA GLY A 17 15.65 -22.06 -23.36
C GLY A 17 14.34 -22.15 -22.58
N PHE A 18 14.42 -22.04 -21.25
CA PHE A 18 13.30 -21.56 -20.47
C PHE A 18 13.15 -20.07 -20.79
N VAL A 19 12.12 -19.68 -21.55
CA VAL A 19 11.72 -18.29 -21.66
C VAL A 19 11.06 -17.88 -20.34
N SER A 20 11.88 -17.43 -19.40
CA SER A 20 11.39 -16.62 -18.29
C SER A 20 10.74 -15.38 -18.89
N VAL A 21 9.41 -15.36 -18.98
CA VAL A 21 8.68 -14.13 -19.28
C VAL A 21 8.87 -13.23 -18.06
N THR A 22 9.98 -12.48 -18.04
CA THR A 22 10.17 -11.38 -17.12
C THR A 22 9.17 -10.32 -17.55
N GLN A 23 7.96 -10.40 -16.99
CA GLN A 23 7.01 -9.31 -17.08
C GLN A 23 7.69 -8.10 -16.46
N SER A 24 8.12 -7.17 -17.30
CA SER A 24 8.69 -5.90 -16.88
C SER A 24 7.77 -5.31 -15.82
N PRO A 25 8.30 -4.76 -14.70
CA PRO A 25 7.47 -4.02 -13.78
C PRO A 25 6.76 -2.95 -14.61
N VAL A 26 5.42 -2.97 -14.59
CA VAL A 26 4.64 -1.88 -15.14
C VAL A 26 5.10 -0.63 -14.42
N SER A 27 5.90 0.20 -15.10
CA SER A 27 6.34 1.49 -14.59
C SER A 27 5.09 2.28 -14.25
N SER A 28 4.74 2.32 -12.97
CA SER A 28 3.66 3.14 -12.48
C SER A 28 4.12 4.57 -12.68
N ALA A 29 3.46 5.29 -13.57
CA ALA A 29 3.73 6.70 -13.79
C ALA A 29 3.79 7.40 -12.43
N ALA A 30 4.89 8.10 -12.16
CA ALA A 30 5.07 8.83 -10.91
C ALA A 30 3.87 9.76 -10.73
N SER A 31 3.04 9.48 -9.71
CA SER A 31 1.94 10.35 -9.33
C SER A 31 2.52 11.73 -9.05
N MET A 32 2.13 12.74 -9.83
CA MET A 32 2.52 14.12 -9.56
C MET A 32 2.20 14.45 -8.09
N PRO A 33 3.13 15.05 -7.34
CA PRO A 33 2.88 15.43 -5.96
C PRO A 33 1.56 16.21 -5.84
N GLY A 34 0.65 15.68 -5.02
CA GLY A 34 -0.70 16.24 -4.83
C GLY A 34 -1.84 15.55 -5.56
N SER A 35 -1.58 14.71 -6.57
CA SER A 35 -2.62 13.85 -7.18
C SER A 35 -2.75 12.54 -6.42
N LEU A 36 -3.98 12.19 -6.01
CA LEU A 36 -4.25 10.94 -5.30
C LEU A 36 -4.48 9.77 -6.26
N SER A 37 -3.65 8.74 -6.16
CA SER A 37 -3.89 7.43 -6.77
C SER A 37 -4.45 6.46 -5.73
N TYR A 38 -5.57 5.79 -6.04
CA TYR A 38 -6.27 4.90 -5.12
C TYR A 38 -5.96 3.44 -5.42
N HIS A 39 -5.70 2.67 -4.36
CA HIS A 39 -5.35 1.27 -4.46
C HIS A 39 -6.18 0.45 -3.48
N LYS A 40 -6.58 -0.76 -3.92
CA LYS A 40 -7.28 -1.71 -3.06
C LYS A 40 -6.31 -2.25 -2.01
N ALA A 41 -6.81 -2.41 -0.79
CA ALA A 41 -6.11 -3.05 0.31
C ALA A 41 -7.04 -4.04 1.01
N ASN A 42 -6.45 -4.99 1.71
CA ASN A 42 -7.18 -5.89 2.58
C ASN A 42 -6.25 -6.37 3.70
N PHE A 43 -6.14 -5.56 4.75
CA PHE A 43 -5.34 -5.93 5.92
C PHE A 43 -5.86 -5.26 7.18
N ASN A 44 -5.35 -5.68 8.33
CA ASN A 44 -5.67 -5.07 9.62
C ASN A 44 -4.47 -4.26 10.12
N ALA A 45 -4.72 -3.08 10.68
CA ALA A 45 -3.71 -2.24 11.31
C ALA A 45 -4.13 -1.91 12.75
N LYS A 46 -3.25 -1.23 13.48
CA LYS A 46 -3.57 -0.64 14.77
C LYS A 46 -3.42 0.87 14.71
N ILE A 47 -4.22 1.59 15.47
CA ILE A 47 -3.99 3.02 15.70
C ILE A 47 -2.68 3.18 16.49
N GLY A 48 -1.76 4.01 15.99
CA GLY A 48 -0.49 4.35 16.63
C GLY A 48 -0.65 5.23 17.87
N THR A 49 0.45 5.49 18.58
CA THR A 49 0.45 6.32 19.80
C THR A 49 0.38 7.82 19.50
N ASN A 50 0.98 8.24 18.39
CA ASN A 50 0.99 9.61 17.86
C ASN A 50 -0.29 10.01 17.09
N TYR A 51 -1.32 9.17 17.12
CA TYR A 51 -2.54 9.34 16.30
C TYR A 51 -3.25 10.69 16.49
N LYS A 52 -3.14 11.30 17.67
CA LYS A 52 -3.78 12.58 18.01
C LYS A 52 -3.27 13.75 17.17
N SER A 53 -2.07 13.66 16.60
CA SER A 53 -1.50 14.67 15.71
C SER A 53 -2.14 14.65 14.31
N PHE A 54 -2.99 13.66 14.02
CA PHE A 54 -3.61 13.46 12.72
C PHE A 54 -5.13 13.57 12.79
N LYS A 55 -5.75 13.86 11.65
CA LYS A 55 -7.20 14.03 11.51
C LYS A 55 -7.83 12.75 10.96
N LEU A 56 -9.03 12.43 11.44
CA LEU A 56 -9.92 11.45 10.82
C LEU A 56 -10.86 12.19 9.88
N THR A 57 -10.78 11.92 8.59
CA THR A 57 -11.64 12.57 7.60
C THR A 57 -12.60 11.57 6.95
N ASN A 58 -13.67 12.05 6.31
CA ASN A 58 -14.55 11.19 5.51
C ASN A 58 -13.95 10.81 4.15
N HIS A 59 -13.02 11.61 3.62
CA HIS A 59 -12.30 11.41 2.36
C HIS A 59 -10.81 11.72 2.53
N ALA A 60 -9.96 11.16 1.67
CA ALA A 60 -8.55 11.51 1.64
C ALA A 60 -8.40 13.03 1.37
N PRO A 61 -7.62 13.76 2.17
CA PRO A 61 -7.24 15.13 1.86
C PRO A 61 -6.58 15.22 0.48
N ASN A 62 -6.84 16.29 -0.27
CA ASN A 62 -6.45 16.47 -1.68
C ASN A 62 -7.24 15.62 -2.69
N SER A 63 -8.34 14.99 -2.28
CA SER A 63 -9.31 14.44 -3.22
C SER A 63 -10.17 15.54 -3.84
N SER A 64 -10.84 15.26 -4.96
CA SER A 64 -11.82 16.15 -5.60
C SER A 64 -13.11 16.35 -4.79
N TYR A 65 -13.19 15.79 -3.57
CA TYR A 65 -14.37 15.86 -2.73
C TYR A 65 -14.47 17.23 -2.04
N LYS A 66 -15.50 18.01 -2.39
CA LYS A 66 -15.65 19.41 -1.96
C LYS A 66 -15.81 19.58 -0.44
N ASN A 67 -16.48 18.64 0.23
CA ASN A 67 -16.90 18.79 1.63
C ASN A 67 -16.23 17.76 2.55
N ILE A 68 -14.91 17.88 2.70
CA ILE A 68 -14.14 17.02 3.60
C ILE A 68 -14.48 17.37 5.06
N LYS A 69 -15.11 16.43 5.77
CA LYS A 69 -15.48 16.58 7.17
C LYS A 69 -14.47 15.85 8.03
N THR A 70 -14.02 16.52 9.09
CA THR A 70 -13.19 15.92 10.13
C THR A 70 -14.08 15.37 11.25
N THR A 71 -13.81 14.16 11.70
CA THR A 71 -14.43 13.55 12.88
C THR A 71 -13.42 13.58 14.02
N SER A 72 -13.85 13.97 15.22
CA SER A 72 -12.97 13.91 16.38
C SER A 72 -12.69 12.45 16.77
N TRP A 73 -11.48 12.20 17.25
CA TRP A 73 -11.08 10.90 17.79
C TRP A 73 -12.05 10.38 18.85
N LYS A 74 -12.46 11.27 19.77
CA LYS A 74 -13.46 10.95 20.81
C LYS A 74 -14.78 10.45 20.21
N LYS A 75 -15.30 11.11 19.16
CA LYS A 75 -16.54 10.70 18.48
C LYS A 75 -16.41 9.39 17.71
N SER A 76 -15.24 9.11 17.15
CA SER A 76 -14.98 7.85 16.44
C SER A 76 -14.87 6.64 17.38
N GLY A 77 -14.58 6.86 18.67
CA GLY A 77 -14.25 5.80 19.63
C GLY A 77 -12.94 5.06 19.31
N LEU A 78 -12.12 5.57 18.39
CA LEU A 78 -10.80 5.05 18.07
C LEU A 78 -9.75 5.67 19.00
N LYS A 79 -8.91 4.81 19.56
CA LYS A 79 -7.79 5.17 20.45
C LYS A 79 -6.53 4.38 20.07
N ALA A 80 -5.37 4.78 20.57
CA ALA A 80 -4.14 4.01 20.42
C ALA A 80 -4.34 2.51 20.72
N GLY A 81 -3.75 1.65 19.91
CA GLY A 81 -3.88 0.20 19.98
C GLY A 81 -5.17 -0.38 19.41
N THR A 82 -6.18 0.45 19.09
CA THR A 82 -7.44 -0.03 18.47
C THR A 82 -7.14 -0.72 17.14
N LYS A 83 -7.63 -1.95 16.97
CA LYS A 83 -7.53 -2.67 15.71
C LYS A 83 -8.53 -2.08 14.71
N VAL A 84 -8.06 -1.83 13.50
CA VAL A 84 -8.84 -1.30 12.38
C VAL A 84 -8.60 -2.16 11.15
N HIS A 85 -9.61 -2.24 10.30
CA HIS A 85 -9.50 -2.88 8.99
C HIS A 85 -9.24 -1.81 7.93
N VAL A 86 -8.33 -2.10 7.00
CA VAL A 86 -7.97 -1.22 5.87
C VAL A 86 -8.43 -1.88 4.58
N ASP A 87 -9.32 -1.19 3.86
CA ASP A 87 -9.87 -1.65 2.59
C ASP A 87 -9.33 -0.87 1.38
N LEU A 88 -8.78 0.33 1.59
CA LEU A 88 -8.13 1.15 0.57
C LEU A 88 -6.95 1.94 1.12
N TYR A 89 -6.01 2.26 0.25
CA TYR A 89 -5.04 3.32 0.48
C TYR A 89 -4.97 4.27 -0.72
N ALA A 90 -4.49 5.49 -0.49
CA ALA A 90 -4.25 6.47 -1.52
C ALA A 90 -2.82 7.01 -1.43
N ASN A 91 -2.11 6.96 -2.54
CA ASN A 91 -0.76 7.50 -2.71
C ASN A 91 -0.85 8.91 -3.29
N GLN A 92 -0.02 9.83 -2.80
CA GLN A 92 0.06 11.23 -3.22
C GLN A 92 1.49 11.68 -3.56
N GLY A 93 2.40 10.72 -3.78
CA GLY A 93 3.82 10.98 -4.01
C GLY A 93 4.58 11.49 -2.78
N LEU A 94 4.03 11.33 -1.57
CA LEU A 94 4.70 11.68 -0.30
C LEU A 94 5.20 10.42 0.43
N GLN A 95 6.01 10.63 1.47
CA GLN A 95 6.59 9.57 2.30
C GLN A 95 5.54 8.61 2.90
N PHE A 96 4.32 9.08 3.17
CA PHE A 96 3.25 8.24 3.69
C PHE A 96 1.96 8.38 2.89
N ASN A 97 1.26 7.25 2.77
CA ASN A 97 -0.03 7.14 2.12
C ASN A 97 -1.17 7.49 3.09
N TRP A 98 -2.33 7.81 2.52
CA TRP A 98 -3.60 7.85 3.23
C TRP A 98 -4.24 6.47 3.24
N TYR A 99 -4.90 6.10 4.32
CA TYR A 99 -5.56 4.81 4.48
C TYR A 99 -7.01 4.98 4.84
N ARG A 100 -7.88 4.20 4.18
CA ARG A 100 -9.30 4.11 4.53
C ARG A 100 -9.50 3.00 5.55
N ILE A 101 -9.92 3.39 6.74
CA ILE A 101 -10.08 2.51 7.90
C ILE A 101 -11.54 2.34 8.28
N THR A 102 -11.86 1.16 8.80
CA THR A 102 -13.08 0.86 9.54
C THR A 102 -12.73 0.22 10.88
N LYS A 103 -13.62 0.38 11.88
CA LYS A 103 -13.42 -0.30 13.16
C LYS A 103 -13.46 -1.81 12.92
N TYR A 104 -12.45 -2.52 13.43
CA TYR A 104 -12.38 -3.96 13.26
C TYR A 104 -13.55 -4.63 13.98
N SER A 105 -14.25 -5.51 13.26
CA SER A 105 -15.32 -6.35 13.79
C SER A 105 -15.07 -7.78 13.37
N THR A 106 -15.13 -8.72 14.32
CA THR A 106 -15.11 -10.16 14.05
C THR A 106 -16.46 -10.68 13.56
N LYS A 107 -17.54 -9.92 13.80
CA LYS A 107 -18.88 -10.26 13.32
C LYS A 107 -18.96 -9.95 11.83
N LYS A 108 -19.43 -10.92 11.03
CA LYS A 108 -19.75 -10.72 9.63
C LYS A 108 -20.75 -9.56 9.52
N ALA A 109 -20.37 -8.50 8.80
CA ALA A 109 -21.28 -7.40 8.55
C ALA A 109 -22.49 -7.93 7.79
N THR A 110 -23.69 -7.75 8.33
CA THR A 110 -24.92 -8.02 7.58
C THR A 110 -25.00 -7.01 6.43
N LYS A 111 -25.61 -7.41 5.29
CA LYS A 111 -25.67 -6.60 4.05
C LYS A 111 -26.18 -5.16 4.25
N HIS A 112 -26.87 -4.86 5.35
CA HIS A 112 -27.44 -3.56 5.66
C HIS A 112 -26.72 -2.77 6.77
N THR A 113 -25.61 -3.29 7.31
CA THR A 113 -24.87 -2.56 8.34
C THR A 113 -24.06 -1.43 7.71
N LYS A 114 -24.44 -0.18 7.99
CA LYS A 114 -23.67 1.00 7.58
C LYS A 114 -22.36 1.06 8.39
N VAL A 115 -21.28 0.57 7.80
CA VAL A 115 -19.94 0.63 8.41
C VAL A 115 -19.36 2.02 8.20
N GLN A 116 -19.10 2.72 9.30
CA GLN A 116 -18.47 4.03 9.25
C GLN A 116 -17.02 3.90 8.80
N LYS A 117 -16.67 4.61 7.73
CA LYS A 117 -15.32 4.67 7.17
C LYS A 117 -14.66 6.01 7.48
N TYR A 118 -13.36 6.00 7.67
CA TYR A 118 -12.54 7.19 7.86
C TYR A 118 -11.27 7.10 7.01
N TRP A 119 -10.72 8.23 6.64
CA TRP A 119 -9.40 8.37 6.05
C TRP A 119 -8.44 8.94 7.08
N ILE A 120 -7.24 8.39 7.11
CA ILE A 120 -6.19 8.78 8.05
C ILE A 120 -4.81 8.66 7.41
N TYR A 121 -3.88 9.51 7.85
CA TYR A 121 -2.50 9.47 7.39
C TYR A 121 -1.74 8.27 7.95
N GLY A 122 -0.86 7.68 7.14
CA GLY A 122 -0.14 6.44 7.47
C GLY A 122 0.67 6.50 8.76
N GLN A 123 1.24 7.65 9.11
CA GLN A 123 1.99 7.83 10.36
C GLN A 123 1.16 7.65 11.62
N ALA A 124 -0.17 7.74 11.53
CA ALA A 124 -1.07 7.50 12.65
C ALA A 124 -1.39 6.01 12.86
N LEU A 125 -0.89 5.13 11.99
CA LEU A 125 -1.15 3.71 11.99
C LEU A 125 0.13 2.92 12.23
N VAL A 126 0.00 1.81 12.96
CA VAL A 126 0.97 0.73 13.00
C VAL A 126 0.52 -0.31 11.99
N LEU A 127 1.18 -0.32 10.84
CA LEU A 127 0.93 -1.27 9.75
C LEU A 127 1.59 -2.63 10.05
N PRO A 128 1.04 -3.75 9.54
CA PRO A 128 1.73 -5.04 9.58
C PRO A 128 3.05 -4.97 8.80
N LYS A 129 4.10 -5.63 9.33
CA LYS A 129 5.42 -5.69 8.67
C LYS A 129 5.34 -6.19 7.23
N SER A 130 4.46 -7.14 6.94
CA SER A 130 4.26 -7.66 5.57
C SER A 130 3.82 -6.58 4.58
N ILE A 131 2.93 -5.67 5.02
CA ILE A 131 2.45 -4.56 4.18
C ILE A 131 3.53 -3.48 4.05
N THR A 132 4.26 -3.18 5.13
CA THR A 132 5.36 -2.22 5.09
C THR A 132 6.42 -2.61 4.04
N ASN A 133 6.76 -3.90 3.98
CA ASN A 133 7.72 -4.40 3.00
C ASN A 133 7.19 -4.34 1.56
N GLN A 134 5.91 -4.66 1.34
CA GLN A 134 5.29 -4.58 0.02
C GLN A 134 5.22 -3.14 -0.51
N LEU A 135 4.94 -2.16 0.36
CA LEU A 135 4.91 -0.76 -0.03
C LEU A 135 6.33 -0.20 -0.29
N ALA A 136 7.33 -0.63 0.47
CA ALA A 136 8.72 -0.21 0.26
C ALA A 136 9.30 -0.68 -1.09
N LEU A 137 8.84 -1.83 -1.60
CA LEU A 137 9.27 -2.39 -2.88
C LEU A 137 8.52 -1.81 -4.10
N SER A 138 7.54 -0.94 -3.87
CA SER A 138 6.71 -0.34 -4.92
C SER A 138 7.12 1.08 -5.32
N TYR A 139 8.25 1.56 -4.78
CA TYR A 139 8.89 2.83 -5.13
C TYR A 139 10.10 2.61 -6.02
#